data_AF-A0A2K6DVK0-F1
#
_entry.id   AF-A0A2K6DVK0-F1
#
_cell.length_a   1.000
_cell.length_b   1.000
_cell.length_c   1.000
_cell.angle_alpha   90.00
_cell.angle_beta   90.00
_cell.angle_gamma   90.00
#
_symmetry.space_group_name_H-M   'P 1'
#
loop_
_entity.id
_entity.type
_entity.pdbx_description
1 polymer ?
#
loop_
_entity_poly.entity_id
_entity_poly.type
_entity_poly.pdbx_seq_one_letter_code
_entity_poly.pdbx_strand_id
1 'polypeptide(L)'
;MSAEEMVQIRLEDRCYPVSKRKLIEQSDYFRALYRSGMREALSQEAGGPEVQQLRGLSAPGLRLVLDFINAGGAREGWLLGPRGEKGGGVDEDEEMDEVSLLSELVEAASFLQVTSLLQLLLSQVRLNNCLEMYRLAQVYGLPDLQEACLRFMVVHFHEVLCKPQFHLLGSPPQAPGDVSLKQRLREARMTGTPVLVALGDFLGGPLAPHPYQGEPPSMLRYEEMTERWFPLANNLPPDLVNVRGYGSAILDNYLFIVGGYRITSQEISAAHSYNPSTNEWLQVASMNQKRSNFKLVAVHSKLYAIGGQAVSNVECYNPEQDAWNFVAPLPNPLAEFSACECKGKIYVIGGYTTRGNCWRDTVAHACNPALWEA
;
A
#
# COMPACT_ATOMS: atom_id res chain seq x y z
N MET A 1 36.06 -4.08 36.41
CA MET A 1 35.12 -4.75 35.48
C MET A 1 34.02 -5.34 36.35
N SER A 2 32.85 -4.70 36.42
CA SER A 2 31.71 -5.20 37.20
C SER A 2 31.21 -6.47 36.51
N ALA A 3 31.08 -7.56 37.26
CA ALA A 3 30.51 -8.81 36.77
C ALA A 3 29.09 -8.56 36.28
N GLU A 4 28.76 -9.07 35.09
CA GLU A 4 27.43 -8.90 34.51
C GLU A 4 26.41 -9.67 35.37
N GLU A 5 25.56 -8.93 36.09
CA GLU A 5 24.53 -9.51 36.97
C GLU A 5 23.44 -10.14 36.10
N MET A 6 23.41 -11.47 36.08
CA MET A 6 22.43 -12.25 35.34
C MET A 6 21.21 -12.54 36.23
N VAL A 7 20.03 -12.34 35.67
CA VAL A 7 18.74 -12.64 36.28
C VAL A 7 18.00 -13.68 35.44
N GLN A 8 17.11 -14.43 36.08
CA GLN A 8 16.26 -15.42 35.43
C GLN A 8 14.84 -14.89 35.35
N ILE A 9 14.31 -14.71 34.16
CA ILE A 9 12.90 -14.40 33.97
C ILE A 9 12.15 -15.72 33.81
N ARG A 10 11.23 -16.01 34.72
CA ARG A 10 10.40 -17.21 34.69
C ARG A 10 9.02 -16.87 34.15
N LEU A 11 8.58 -17.62 33.15
CA LEU A 11 7.23 -17.60 32.62
C LEU A 11 6.73 -19.04 32.58
N GLU A 12 5.72 -19.35 33.39
CA GLU A 12 5.23 -20.72 33.60
C GLU A 12 6.38 -21.68 33.98
N ASP A 13 6.66 -22.67 33.14
CA ASP A 13 7.71 -23.68 33.34
C ASP A 13 9.03 -23.33 32.62
N ARG A 14 9.10 -22.20 31.90
CA ARG A 14 10.28 -21.76 31.15
C ARG A 14 11.05 -20.68 31.93
N CYS A 15 12.38 -20.77 31.89
CA CYS A 15 13.30 -19.81 32.50
C CYS A 15 14.25 -19.23 31.45
N TYR A 16 14.35 -17.91 31.40
CA TYR A 16 15.13 -17.16 30.44
C TYR A 16 16.25 -16.37 31.14
N PRO A 17 17.54 -16.72 30.91
CA PRO A 17 18.67 -15.96 31.45
C PRO A 17 18.85 -14.63 30.70
N VAL A 18 18.88 -13.52 31.42
CA VAL A 18 19.06 -12.18 30.81
C VAL A 18 19.93 -11.30 31.71
N SER A 19 20.71 -10.41 31.10
CA SER A 19 21.50 -9.40 31.81
C SER A 19 20.59 -8.33 32.43
N LYS A 20 20.66 -8.16 33.76
CA LYS A 20 19.87 -7.17 34.50
C LYS A 20 20.07 -5.75 33.98
N ARG A 21 21.32 -5.42 33.61
CA ARG A 21 21.67 -4.12 33.03
C ARG A 21 20.91 -3.87 31.72
N LYS A 22 20.90 -4.86 30.82
CA LYS A 22 20.22 -4.74 29.52
C LYS A 22 18.70 -4.60 29.68
N LEU A 23 18.09 -5.33 30.62
CA LEU A 23 16.66 -5.19 30.95
C LEU A 23 16.32 -3.76 31.38
N ILE A 24 17.08 -3.19 32.31
CA ILE A 24 16.85 -1.83 32.84
C ILE A 24 17.07 -0.75 31.75
N GLU A 25 18.05 -0.96 30.87
CA GLU A 25 18.36 -0.04 29.78
C GLU A 25 17.26 -0.04 28.71
N GLN A 26 16.71 -1.21 28.35
CA GLN A 26 15.81 -1.37 27.20
C GLN A 26 14.32 -1.40 27.56
N SER A 27 13.95 -1.64 28.83
CA SER A 27 12.56 -1.75 29.27
C SER A 27 12.25 -0.80 30.43
N ASP A 28 11.22 0.02 30.23
CA ASP A 28 10.73 0.91 31.29
C ASP A 28 10.05 0.14 32.42
N TYR A 29 9.39 -0.99 32.10
CA TYR A 29 8.83 -1.92 33.09
C TYR A 29 9.89 -2.44 34.04
N PHE A 30 10.97 -3.05 33.52
CA PHE A 30 12.04 -3.58 34.39
C PHE A 30 12.78 -2.47 35.12
N ARG A 31 12.97 -1.31 34.49
CA ARG A 31 13.55 -0.14 35.16
C ARG A 31 12.71 0.30 36.36
N ALA A 32 11.40 0.33 36.23
CA ALA A 32 10.49 0.64 37.33
C ALA A 32 10.48 -0.46 38.39
N LEU A 33 10.44 -1.73 37.99
CA LEU A 33 10.47 -2.90 38.87
C LEU A 33 11.71 -2.87 39.78
N TYR A 34 12.90 -2.73 39.20
CA TYR A 34 14.15 -2.73 39.95
C TYR A 34 14.40 -1.43 40.74
N ARG A 35 13.89 -0.27 40.29
CA ARG A 35 14.02 0.99 41.05
C ARG A 35 13.07 1.09 42.23
N SER A 36 11.85 0.55 42.10
CA SER A 36 10.82 0.63 43.13
C SER A 36 10.98 -0.42 44.23
N GLY A 37 11.80 -1.45 43.99
CA GLY A 37 11.94 -2.59 44.90
C GLY A 37 10.69 -3.48 44.94
N MET A 38 9.74 -3.29 44.02
CA MET A 38 8.60 -4.19 43.86
C MET A 38 9.10 -5.54 43.33
N ARG A 39 8.94 -6.58 44.13
CA ARG A 39 9.27 -7.96 43.77
C ARG A 39 7.96 -8.68 43.44
N GLU A 40 7.63 -8.86 42.17
CA GLU A 40 6.56 -9.81 41.83
C GLU A 40 7.09 -11.23 42.13
N ALA A 41 6.70 -11.75 43.30
CA ALA A 41 6.82 -13.10 43.84
C ALA A 41 8.22 -13.75 43.96
N LEU A 42 8.59 -14.02 45.22
CA LEU A 42 9.81 -14.66 45.72
C LEU A 42 9.94 -16.15 45.34
N SER A 43 11.14 -16.56 44.93
CA SER A 43 11.85 -17.71 45.54
C SER A 43 13.36 -17.44 45.51
N GLN A 44 13.87 -16.79 46.56
CA GLN A 44 15.30 -16.83 46.85
C GLN A 44 15.61 -18.25 47.35
N GLU A 45 15.95 -19.17 46.46
CA GLU A 45 16.75 -20.33 46.87
C GLU A 45 18.11 -19.78 47.30
N ALA A 46 18.50 -20.05 48.55
CA ALA A 46 19.68 -19.47 49.17
C ALA A 46 20.93 -19.70 48.30
N GLY A 47 21.42 -18.62 47.65
CA GLY A 47 22.62 -18.61 46.82
C GLY A 47 22.41 -18.69 45.29
N GLY A 48 21.17 -18.74 44.80
CA GLY A 48 20.85 -18.77 43.36
C GLY A 48 20.71 -17.38 42.71
N PRO A 49 20.74 -17.30 41.35
CA PRO A 49 20.48 -16.07 40.62
C PRO A 49 19.06 -15.54 40.90
N GLU A 50 18.88 -14.23 40.89
CA GLU A 50 17.58 -13.58 41.13
C GLU A 50 16.56 -14.04 40.06
N VAL A 51 15.45 -14.65 40.51
CA VAL A 51 14.36 -15.14 39.64
C VAL A 51 13.17 -14.18 39.71
N GLN A 52 12.72 -13.70 38.55
CA GLN A 52 11.55 -12.83 38.40
C GLN A 52 10.44 -13.58 37.68
N GLN A 53 9.30 -13.80 38.34
CA GLN A 53 8.14 -14.44 37.71
C GLN A 53 7.29 -13.40 36.97
N LEU A 54 7.07 -13.61 35.68
CA LEU A 54 6.09 -12.86 34.89
C LEU A 54 4.81 -13.67 34.71
N ARG A 55 3.70 -12.97 34.46
CA ARG A 55 2.37 -13.54 34.16
C ARG A 55 1.69 -12.72 33.07
N GLY A 56 0.81 -13.35 32.30
CA GLY A 56 0.00 -12.65 31.29
C GLY A 56 0.74 -12.33 29.99
N LEU A 57 1.85 -13.01 29.72
CA LEU A 57 2.57 -12.97 28.44
C LEU A 57 2.64 -14.39 27.89
N SER A 58 2.73 -14.51 26.56
CA SER A 58 3.07 -15.78 25.93
C SER A 58 4.58 -16.05 25.96
N ALA A 59 4.95 -17.34 25.97
CA ALA A 59 6.34 -17.75 25.88
C ALA A 59 7.03 -17.31 24.58
N PRO A 60 6.41 -17.39 23.39
CA PRO A 60 7.00 -16.90 22.15
C PRO A 60 7.25 -15.38 22.16
N GLY A 61 6.26 -14.58 22.59
CA GLY A 61 6.37 -13.13 22.66
C GLY A 61 7.46 -12.68 23.61
N LEU A 62 7.50 -13.28 24.81
CA LEU A 62 8.55 -13.01 25.79
C LEU A 62 9.94 -13.36 25.22
N ARG A 63 10.09 -14.54 24.61
CA ARG A 63 11.36 -14.98 24.01
C ARG A 63 11.87 -13.96 22.98
N LEU A 64 11.03 -13.51 22.07
CA LEU A 64 11.42 -12.52 21.05
C LEU A 64 11.89 -11.20 21.67
N VAL A 65 11.17 -10.70 22.68
CA VAL A 65 11.56 -9.47 23.38
C VAL A 65 12.88 -9.66 24.14
N LEU A 66 13.08 -10.80 24.80
CA LEU A 66 14.34 -11.05 25.52
C LEU A 66 15.51 -11.26 24.57
N ASP A 67 15.30 -11.89 23.42
CA ASP A 67 16.30 -12.03 22.36
C ASP A 67 16.72 -10.65 21.82
N PHE A 68 15.79 -9.72 21.66
CA PHE A 68 16.08 -8.32 21.30
C PHE A 68 17.02 -7.65 22.31
N ILE A 69 16.64 -7.76 23.59
CA ILE A 69 17.35 -7.13 24.71
C ILE A 69 18.75 -7.74 24.81
N ASN A 70 18.86 -9.06 24.69
CA ASN A 70 20.13 -9.79 24.75
C ASN A 70 21.06 -9.43 23.57
N ALA A 71 20.51 -9.29 22.35
CA ALA A 71 21.25 -8.85 21.17
C ALA A 71 21.77 -7.40 21.30
N GLY A 72 21.27 -6.63 22.27
CA GLY A 72 21.63 -5.22 22.47
C GLY A 72 20.94 -4.29 21.47
N GLY A 73 19.79 -4.70 20.93
CA GLY A 73 19.06 -4.01 19.86
C GLY A 73 19.03 -4.80 18.55
N ALA A 74 18.31 -4.25 17.56
CA ALA A 74 18.11 -4.91 16.28
C ALA A 74 19.39 -4.95 15.43
N ARG A 75 19.66 -6.12 14.84
CA ARG A 75 20.45 -6.25 13.62
C ARG A 75 19.51 -6.19 12.41
N GLU A 76 19.99 -5.74 11.25
CA GLU A 76 19.20 -5.76 10.02
C GLU A 76 18.62 -7.17 9.77
N GLY A 77 17.32 -7.26 9.50
CA GLY A 77 16.62 -8.53 9.22
C GLY A 77 16.18 -9.36 10.44
N TRP A 78 16.29 -8.82 11.67
CA TRP A 78 16.09 -9.58 12.92
C TRP A 78 14.67 -10.14 13.15
N LEU A 79 13.62 -9.58 12.52
CA LEU A 79 12.23 -10.02 12.73
C LEU A 79 11.59 -10.70 11.51
N LEU A 80 12.05 -10.41 10.29
CA LEU A 80 11.36 -10.77 9.03
C LEU A 80 12.35 -10.95 7.85
N GLY A 81 13.56 -11.46 8.11
CA GLY A 81 14.50 -11.89 7.07
C GLY A 81 14.34 -13.39 6.74
N PRO A 82 14.78 -13.86 5.56
CA PRO A 82 14.82 -15.31 5.29
C PRO A 82 15.66 -15.98 6.38
N ARG A 83 15.11 -16.96 7.10
CA ARG A 83 15.83 -17.74 8.12
C ARG A 83 17.05 -18.40 7.48
N GLY A 84 18.20 -17.72 7.52
CA GLY A 84 19.49 -18.30 7.21
C GLY A 84 19.87 -19.28 8.30
N GLU A 85 20.05 -20.53 7.91
CA GLU A 85 20.55 -21.65 8.71
C GLU A 85 21.60 -21.21 9.75
N LYS A 86 21.23 -21.15 11.04
CA LYS A 86 22.16 -21.38 12.15
C LYS A 86 21.46 -21.99 13.35
N GLY A 87 21.70 -23.29 13.53
CA GLY A 87 22.26 -23.82 14.76
C GLY A 87 21.31 -24.16 15.91
N GLY A 88 20.80 -25.39 15.88
CA GLY A 88 20.88 -26.36 16.98
C GLY A 88 20.39 -25.94 18.36
N GLY A 89 19.16 -26.36 18.69
CA GLY A 89 18.63 -26.39 20.04
C GLY A 89 17.17 -26.78 20.00
N VAL A 90 16.89 -28.04 20.30
CA VAL A 90 15.57 -28.67 20.32
C VAL A 90 14.65 -27.90 21.29
N ASP A 91 13.55 -27.38 20.78
CA ASP A 91 12.26 -27.34 21.47
C ASP A 91 11.18 -27.44 20.39
N GLU A 92 10.23 -28.34 20.59
CA GLU A 92 9.03 -28.57 19.76
C GLU A 92 8.07 -27.37 19.88
N ASP A 93 8.54 -26.16 19.63
CA ASP A 93 7.68 -24.99 19.52
C ASP A 93 6.90 -25.11 18.21
N GLU A 94 5.58 -25.27 18.31
CA GLU A 94 4.62 -25.23 17.20
C GLU A 94 5.05 -24.14 16.20
N GLU A 95 5.23 -24.50 14.93
CA GLU A 95 5.57 -23.54 13.87
C GLU A 95 4.43 -22.52 13.76
N MET A 96 4.56 -21.44 14.53
CA MET A 96 3.62 -20.35 14.57
C MET A 96 3.76 -19.52 13.30
N ASP A 97 2.63 -19.11 12.70
CA ASP A 97 2.68 -18.28 11.51
C ASP A 97 3.22 -16.86 11.83
N GLU A 98 3.70 -16.17 10.80
CA GLU A 98 4.30 -14.83 10.96
C GLU A 98 3.33 -13.82 11.58
N VAL A 99 2.03 -13.99 11.35
CA VAL A 99 0.97 -13.13 11.86
C VAL A 99 0.83 -13.29 13.38
N SER A 100 0.79 -14.52 13.87
CA SER A 100 0.73 -14.82 15.29
C SER A 100 2.02 -14.35 15.98
N LEU A 101 3.19 -14.60 15.38
CA LEU A 101 4.48 -14.13 15.93
C LEU A 101 4.51 -12.61 16.10
N LEU A 102 3.98 -11.87 15.13
CA LEU A 102 3.87 -10.43 15.22
C LEU A 102 2.94 -9.99 16.35
N SER A 103 1.78 -10.65 16.50
CA SER A 103 0.85 -10.36 17.59
C SER A 103 1.51 -10.51 18.96
N GLU A 104 2.15 -11.66 19.18
CA GLU A 104 2.84 -11.98 20.44
C GLU A 104 4.01 -11.01 20.73
N LEU A 105 4.74 -10.61 19.70
CA LEU A 105 5.80 -9.61 19.83
C LEU A 105 5.26 -8.25 20.26
N VAL A 106 4.23 -7.73 19.57
CA VAL A 106 3.69 -6.39 19.87
C VAL A 106 3.08 -6.36 21.26
N GLU A 107 2.37 -7.43 21.66
CA GLU A 107 1.84 -7.59 23.00
C GLU A 107 2.94 -7.53 24.06
N ALA A 108 3.96 -8.38 23.94
CA ALA A 108 5.05 -8.45 24.90
C ALA A 108 5.88 -7.16 24.93
N ALA A 109 6.14 -6.54 23.77
CA ALA A 109 6.87 -5.27 23.68
C ALA A 109 6.11 -4.11 24.31
N SER A 110 4.78 -4.07 24.14
CA SER A 110 3.89 -3.08 24.76
C SER A 110 3.82 -3.28 26.28
N PHE A 111 3.55 -4.51 26.74
CA PHE A 111 3.46 -4.85 28.15
C PHE A 111 4.77 -4.58 28.92
N LEU A 112 5.90 -5.01 28.37
CA LEU A 112 7.22 -4.79 28.96
C LEU A 112 7.78 -3.39 28.67
N GLN A 113 7.04 -2.54 27.95
CA GLN A 113 7.42 -1.16 27.63
C GLN A 113 8.83 -1.06 27.04
N VAL A 114 9.10 -1.89 26.02
CA VAL A 114 10.39 -1.91 25.31
C VAL A 114 10.34 -0.90 24.19
N THR A 115 10.50 0.38 24.56
CA THR A 115 10.31 1.52 23.65
C THR A 115 11.19 1.45 22.40
N SER A 116 12.44 1.00 22.52
CA SER A 116 13.35 0.82 21.38
C SER A 116 12.87 -0.22 20.37
N LEU A 117 12.21 -1.29 20.83
CA LEU A 117 11.60 -2.31 19.98
C LEU A 117 10.34 -1.77 19.30
N LEU A 118 9.48 -1.05 20.03
CA LEU A 118 8.30 -0.40 19.44
C LEU A 118 8.68 0.64 18.37
N GLN A 119 9.75 1.40 18.60
CA GLN A 119 10.31 2.33 17.62
C GLN A 119 10.89 1.61 16.40
N LEU A 120 11.51 0.45 16.59
CA LEU A 120 11.97 -0.38 15.48
C LEU A 120 10.80 -0.80 14.58
N LEU A 121 9.66 -1.20 15.17
CA LEU A 121 8.48 -1.64 14.40
C LEU A 121 7.97 -0.56 13.42
N LEU A 122 8.13 0.73 13.74
CA LEU A 122 7.79 1.84 12.84
C LEU A 122 8.51 1.73 11.49
N SER A 123 9.77 1.28 11.50
CA SER A 123 10.59 1.09 10.30
C SER A 123 10.36 -0.25 9.58
N GLN A 124 9.60 -1.16 10.19
CA GLN A 124 9.40 -2.52 9.69
C GLN A 124 8.00 -2.72 9.10
N VAL A 125 7.20 -1.65 8.97
CA VAL A 125 5.91 -1.67 8.29
C VAL A 125 6.14 -2.03 6.81
N ARG A 126 5.44 -3.07 6.35
CA ARG A 126 5.51 -3.65 5.00
C ARG A 126 4.12 -4.07 4.54
N LEU A 127 3.97 -4.36 3.25
CA LEU A 127 2.70 -4.81 2.66
C LEU A 127 2.10 -6.06 3.32
N ASN A 128 2.93 -6.98 3.81
CA ASN A 128 2.47 -8.24 4.42
C ASN A 128 2.01 -8.07 5.88
N ASN A 129 2.47 -7.04 6.59
CA ASN A 129 2.21 -6.86 8.03
C ASN A 129 1.43 -5.59 8.39
N CYS A 130 1.30 -4.62 7.48
CA CYS A 130 0.73 -3.29 7.78
C CYS A 130 -0.70 -3.35 8.35
N LEU A 131 -1.53 -4.28 7.88
CA LEU A 131 -2.91 -4.44 8.34
C LEU A 131 -2.99 -5.00 9.76
N GLU A 132 -2.21 -6.05 10.04
CA GLU A 132 -2.18 -6.64 11.37
C GLU A 132 -1.53 -5.70 12.36
N MET A 133 -0.42 -5.07 11.98
CA MET A 133 0.29 -4.09 12.80
C MET A 133 -0.60 -2.87 13.12
N TYR A 134 -1.44 -2.43 12.18
CA TYR A 134 -2.45 -1.40 12.43
C TYR A 134 -3.48 -1.85 13.47
N ARG A 135 -4.01 -3.08 13.37
CA ARG A 135 -4.95 -3.64 14.35
C ARG A 135 -4.33 -3.74 15.73
N LEU A 136 -3.12 -4.31 15.83
CA LEU A 136 -2.40 -4.44 17.09
C LEU A 136 -2.11 -3.07 17.71
N ALA A 137 -1.73 -2.09 16.90
CA ALA A 137 -1.54 -0.71 17.38
C ALA A 137 -2.83 -0.11 17.97
N GLN A 138 -4.00 -0.42 17.43
CA GLN A 138 -5.28 -0.02 18.01
C GLN A 138 -5.57 -0.72 19.33
N VAL A 139 -5.37 -2.05 19.38
CA VAL A 139 -5.64 -2.87 20.57
C VAL A 139 -4.75 -2.46 21.74
N TYR A 140 -3.46 -2.24 21.49
CA TYR A 140 -2.46 -1.89 22.50
C TYR A 140 -2.28 -0.38 22.72
N GLY A 141 -3.05 0.47 22.03
CA GLY A 141 -2.99 1.92 22.20
C GLY A 141 -1.65 2.54 21.81
N LEU A 142 -1.09 2.15 20.66
CA LEU A 142 0.21 2.59 20.13
C LEU A 142 0.02 3.60 18.98
N PRO A 143 -0.15 4.91 19.27
CA PRO A 143 -0.53 5.90 18.25
C PRO A 143 0.53 6.11 17.17
N ASP A 144 1.82 6.11 17.53
CA ASP A 144 2.91 6.30 16.58
C ASP A 144 2.96 5.16 15.55
N LEU A 145 2.73 3.93 16.01
CA LEU A 145 2.70 2.74 15.16
C LEU A 145 1.45 2.74 14.27
N GLN A 146 0.32 3.15 14.83
CA GLN A 146 -0.92 3.31 14.09
C GLN A 146 -0.77 4.32 12.94
N GLU A 147 -0.17 5.48 13.22
CA GLU A 147 0.08 6.53 12.23
C GLU A 147 1.09 6.07 11.17
N ALA A 148 2.17 5.39 11.56
CA ALA A 148 3.13 4.80 10.61
C ALA A 148 2.45 3.80 9.65
N CYS A 149 1.57 2.94 10.17
CA CYS A 149 0.80 2.00 9.36
C CYS A 149 -0.16 2.74 8.41
N LEU A 150 -0.86 3.77 8.89
CA LEU A 150 -1.76 4.57 8.06
C LEU A 150 -1.00 5.25 6.91
N ARG A 151 0.13 5.91 7.19
CA ARG A 151 0.97 6.54 6.16
C ARG A 151 1.43 5.54 5.11
N PHE A 152 1.89 4.36 5.55
CA PHE A 152 2.30 3.30 4.64
C PHE A 152 1.13 2.84 3.76
N MET A 153 -0.04 2.58 4.34
CA MET A 153 -1.23 2.17 3.61
C MET A 153 -1.73 3.25 2.63
N VAL A 154 -1.61 4.53 2.97
CA VAL A 154 -1.93 5.64 2.06
C VAL A 154 -1.02 5.59 0.84
N VAL A 155 0.29 5.37 1.03
CA VAL A 155 1.27 5.29 -0.08
C VAL A 155 0.99 4.06 -0.97
N HIS A 156 0.67 2.91 -0.38
CA HIS A 156 0.45 1.63 -1.08
C HIS A 156 -1.03 1.25 -1.22
N PHE A 157 -1.92 2.23 -1.40
CA PHE A 157 -3.37 2.05 -1.26
C PHE A 157 -3.98 0.96 -2.16
N HIS A 158 -3.69 0.95 -3.47
CA HIS A 158 -4.25 -0.08 -4.35
C HIS A 158 -3.74 -1.49 -4.04
N GLU A 159 -2.47 -1.64 -3.65
CA GLU A 159 -1.90 -2.93 -3.25
C GLU A 159 -2.52 -3.47 -1.96
N VAL A 160 -2.80 -2.57 -1.01
CA VAL A 160 -3.51 -2.88 0.25
C VAL A 160 -4.98 -3.20 -0.03
N LEU A 161 -5.61 -2.49 -0.96
CA LEU A 161 -7.02 -2.65 -1.31
C LEU A 161 -7.31 -4.04 -1.90
N CYS A 162 -6.35 -4.65 -2.61
CA CYS A 162 -6.45 -6.02 -3.11
C CYS A 162 -6.37 -7.10 -2.03
N LYS A 163 -5.99 -6.76 -0.78
CA LYS A 163 -5.82 -7.76 0.28
C LYS A 163 -7.19 -8.18 0.85
N PRO A 164 -7.48 -9.49 0.95
CA PRO A 164 -8.76 -9.96 1.51
C PRO A 164 -8.97 -9.51 2.96
N GLN A 165 -7.88 -9.42 3.73
CA GLN A 165 -7.87 -8.96 5.12
C GLN A 165 -8.33 -7.50 5.25
N PHE A 166 -8.12 -6.66 4.23
CA PHE A 166 -8.56 -5.27 4.25
C PHE A 166 -10.08 -5.15 4.28
N HIS A 167 -10.79 -6.03 3.56
CA HIS A 167 -12.25 -6.08 3.59
C HIS A 167 -12.79 -6.48 4.97
N LEU A 168 -12.06 -7.31 5.72
CA LEU A 168 -12.44 -7.73 7.08
C LEU A 168 -12.25 -6.60 8.12
N LEU A 169 -11.25 -5.74 7.92
CA LEU A 169 -11.04 -4.54 8.75
C LEU A 169 -12.08 -3.44 8.46
N GLY A 170 -12.72 -3.49 7.30
CA GLY A 170 -13.85 -2.65 6.90
C GLY A 170 -15.17 -3.03 7.58
N SER A 171 -15.20 -3.06 8.92
CA SER A 171 -16.47 -3.12 9.66
C SER A 171 -17.32 -1.89 9.29
N PRO A 172 -18.66 -1.99 9.23
CA PRO A 172 -19.50 -0.81 9.12
C PRO A 172 -19.22 0.13 10.31
N PRO A 173 -19.33 1.46 10.12
CA PRO A 173 -19.01 2.43 11.15
C PRO A 173 -19.79 2.11 12.44
N GLN A 174 -19.07 1.85 13.53
CA GLN A 174 -19.68 1.48 14.82
C GLN A 174 -20.39 2.67 15.48
N ALA A 175 -20.14 3.89 14.99
CA ALA A 175 -20.78 5.12 15.43
C ALA A 175 -21.21 5.99 14.23
N PRO A 176 -22.33 6.72 14.34
CA PRO A 176 -22.74 7.69 13.33
C PRO A 176 -21.69 8.80 13.21
N GLY A 177 -21.03 8.88 12.05
CA GLY A 177 -19.96 9.84 11.76
C GLY A 177 -18.57 9.21 11.57
N ASP A 178 -18.41 7.91 11.85
CA ASP A 178 -17.13 7.23 11.63
C ASP A 178 -16.93 6.96 10.12
N VAL A 179 -15.79 7.38 9.60
CA VAL A 179 -15.45 7.24 8.17
C VAL A 179 -14.70 5.92 8.03
N SER A 180 -15.19 5.02 7.15
CA SER A 180 -14.53 3.74 6.90
C SER A 180 -13.03 3.93 6.63
N LEU A 181 -12.19 3.00 7.09
CA LEU A 181 -10.73 3.05 6.87
C LEU A 181 -10.40 3.28 5.40
N LYS A 182 -11.12 2.60 4.49
CA LYS A 182 -10.99 2.78 3.04
C LYS A 182 -11.19 4.23 2.60
N GLN A 183 -12.25 4.88 3.08
CA GLN A 183 -12.56 6.26 2.72
C GLN A 183 -11.54 7.23 3.33
N ARG A 184 -11.08 6.99 4.58
CA ARG A 184 -10.00 7.77 5.21
C ARG A 184 -8.69 7.71 4.41
N LEU A 185 -8.27 6.51 4.01
CA LEU A 185 -7.04 6.33 3.21
C LEU A 185 -7.16 7.02 1.85
N ARG A 186 -8.32 6.90 1.20
CA ARG A 186 -8.60 7.57 -0.06
C ARG A 186 -8.54 9.10 0.08
N GLU A 187 -9.21 9.65 1.08
CA GLU A 187 -9.20 11.10 1.34
C GLU A 187 -7.78 11.61 1.61
N ALA A 188 -7.00 10.87 2.41
CA ALA A 188 -5.60 11.19 2.67
C ALA A 188 -4.75 11.23 1.39
N ARG A 189 -4.97 10.33 0.42
CA ARG A 189 -4.29 10.36 -0.89
C ARG A 189 -4.63 11.58 -1.75
N MET A 190 -5.83 12.15 -1.55
CA MET A 190 -6.28 13.34 -2.27
C MET A 190 -5.80 14.64 -1.62
N THR A 191 -5.12 14.57 -0.47
CA THR A 191 -4.51 15.75 0.16
C THR A 191 -3.25 16.17 -0.60
N GLY A 192 -3.07 17.48 -0.78
CA GLY A 192 -1.90 18.05 -1.44
C GLY A 192 -2.26 19.12 -2.47
N THR A 193 -1.26 19.54 -3.24
CA THR A 193 -1.43 20.51 -4.31
C THR A 193 -1.74 19.78 -5.62
N PRO A 194 -2.79 20.16 -6.36
CA PRO A 194 -3.04 19.60 -7.68
C PRO A 194 -1.87 19.93 -8.62
N VAL A 195 -1.42 18.94 -9.39
CA VAL A 195 -0.33 19.09 -10.36
C VAL A 195 -0.83 18.69 -11.73
N LEU A 196 -0.62 19.56 -12.72
CA LEU A 196 -0.87 19.23 -14.12
C LEU A 196 0.31 18.43 -14.67
N VAL A 197 0.02 17.23 -15.20
CA VAL A 197 1.01 16.35 -15.82
C VAL A 197 0.67 16.18 -17.30
N ALA A 198 1.66 16.39 -18.15
CA ALA A 198 1.59 16.11 -19.59
C ALA A 198 2.37 14.82 -19.89
N LEU A 199 1.78 13.97 -20.72
CA LEU A 199 2.33 12.69 -21.16
C LEU A 199 2.47 12.71 -22.67
N GLY A 200 3.61 12.28 -23.20
CA GLY A 200 3.81 12.26 -24.64
C GLY A 200 5.27 12.23 -25.04
N ASP A 201 5.49 12.34 -26.35
CA ASP A 201 6.82 12.44 -26.93
C ASP A 201 7.17 13.92 -27.13
N PHE A 202 7.97 14.48 -26.22
CA PHE A 202 8.31 15.90 -26.19
C PHE A 202 9.64 16.17 -26.91
N LEU A 203 9.71 15.87 -28.20
CA LEU A 203 10.88 16.18 -29.04
C LEU A 203 10.93 17.67 -29.44
N GLY A 204 11.95 18.39 -28.96
CA GLY A 204 12.52 19.56 -29.65
C GLY A 204 11.65 20.83 -29.79
N GLY A 205 10.61 21.01 -28.97
CA GLY A 205 9.82 22.26 -28.96
C GLY A 205 10.50 23.40 -28.17
N PRO A 206 10.12 24.67 -28.40
CA PRO A 206 10.66 25.84 -27.67
C PRO A 206 10.33 25.85 -26.16
N LEU A 207 9.43 24.95 -25.72
CA LEU A 207 9.11 24.69 -24.31
C LEU A 207 9.99 23.60 -23.68
N ALA A 208 10.77 22.87 -24.49
CA ALA A 208 11.77 21.96 -23.96
C ALA A 208 12.95 22.79 -23.45
N PRO A 209 13.33 22.69 -22.17
CA PRO A 209 14.58 23.24 -21.69
C PRO A 209 15.72 22.76 -22.61
N HIS A 210 16.58 23.71 -23.00
CA HIS A 210 17.81 23.51 -23.76
C HIS A 210 18.59 22.21 -23.38
N PRO A 211 19.42 21.71 -24.31
CA PRO A 211 19.32 20.34 -24.79
C PRO A 211 19.50 19.29 -23.67
N TYR A 212 18.52 18.40 -23.52
CA TYR A 212 18.69 17.20 -22.69
C TYR A 212 19.83 16.34 -23.27
N GLN A 213 20.89 16.14 -22.49
CA GLN A 213 21.89 15.09 -22.76
C GLN A 213 21.28 13.75 -22.31
N GLY A 214 20.40 13.15 -23.12
CA GLY A 214 19.76 11.88 -22.79
C GLY A 214 18.48 11.58 -23.57
N GLU A 215 17.75 10.55 -23.14
CA GLU A 215 16.42 10.23 -23.67
C GLU A 215 15.43 11.37 -23.37
N PRO A 216 14.56 11.75 -24.32
CA PRO A 216 13.59 12.83 -24.11
C PRO A 216 12.63 12.47 -22.97
N PRO A 217 12.28 13.42 -22.09
CA PRO A 217 11.30 13.17 -21.04
C PRO A 217 9.96 12.80 -21.69
N SER A 218 9.30 11.77 -21.16
CA SER A 218 7.96 11.37 -21.61
C SER A 218 6.85 11.87 -20.71
N MET A 219 7.22 12.45 -19.56
CA MET A 219 6.33 12.98 -18.55
C MET A 219 6.83 14.35 -18.07
N LEU A 220 5.98 15.37 -18.15
CA LEU A 220 6.27 16.73 -17.70
C LEU A 220 5.25 17.17 -16.66
N ARG A 221 5.69 17.85 -15.61
CA ARG A 221 4.85 18.55 -14.63
C ARG A 221 4.86 20.04 -14.89
N TYR A 222 3.70 20.67 -14.79
CA TYR A 222 3.59 22.12 -14.86
C TYR A 222 3.78 22.73 -13.47
N GLU A 223 4.59 23.77 -13.37
CA GLU A 223 4.75 24.56 -12.16
C GLU A 223 4.15 25.95 -12.38
N GLU A 224 3.09 26.26 -11.63
CA GLU A 224 2.33 27.51 -11.79
C GLU A 224 3.16 28.76 -11.42
N MET A 225 4.04 28.68 -10.41
CA MET A 225 4.83 29.83 -9.96
C MET A 225 5.84 30.31 -11.00
N THR A 226 6.39 29.39 -11.79
CA THR A 226 7.41 29.68 -12.80
C THR A 226 6.85 29.65 -14.22
N GLU A 227 5.58 29.25 -14.36
CA GLU A 227 4.87 29.04 -15.63
C GLU A 227 5.64 28.13 -16.60
N ARG A 228 6.34 27.12 -16.06
CA ARG A 228 7.25 26.25 -16.82
C ARG A 228 6.94 24.78 -16.62
N TRP A 229 7.31 24.00 -17.63
CA TRP A 229 7.28 22.55 -17.60
C TRP A 229 8.61 22.00 -17.11
N PHE A 230 8.55 21.06 -16.18
CA PHE A 230 9.71 20.34 -15.65
C PHE A 230 9.54 18.84 -15.87
N PRO A 231 10.62 18.10 -16.16
CA PRO A 231 10.53 16.64 -16.26
C PRO A 231 10.16 16.04 -14.91
N LEU A 232 9.32 15.00 -14.92
CA LEU A 232 9.17 14.13 -13.75
C LEU A 232 10.38 13.22 -13.60
N ALA A 233 10.66 12.79 -12.37
CA ALA A 233 11.83 11.97 -12.05
C ALA A 233 11.75 10.55 -12.63
N ASN A 234 10.54 9.99 -12.81
CA ASN A 234 10.34 8.73 -13.51
C ASN A 234 9.61 8.96 -14.85
N ASN A 235 10.07 8.28 -15.89
CA ASN A 235 9.49 8.34 -17.23
C ASN A 235 8.47 7.21 -17.44
N LEU A 236 7.84 7.18 -18.62
CA LEU A 236 6.97 6.08 -19.00
C LEU A 236 7.74 4.74 -18.97
N PRO A 237 7.10 3.63 -18.56
CA PRO A 237 7.68 2.30 -18.69
C PRO A 237 8.14 2.01 -20.13
N PRO A 238 9.24 1.26 -20.34
CA PRO A 238 9.76 0.96 -21.67
C PRO A 238 8.71 0.37 -22.62
N ASP A 239 7.76 -0.41 -22.09
CA ASP A 239 6.66 -1.01 -22.86
C ASP A 239 5.61 -0.03 -23.38
N LEU A 240 5.55 1.17 -22.79
CA LEU A 240 4.66 2.27 -23.16
C LEU A 240 5.34 3.34 -24.01
N VAL A 241 6.67 3.27 -24.15
CA VAL A 241 7.41 4.17 -25.06
C VAL A 241 6.93 3.93 -26.49
N ASN A 242 6.64 5.01 -27.22
CA ASN A 242 6.10 4.99 -28.59
C ASN A 242 4.71 4.32 -28.75
N VAL A 243 3.98 4.10 -27.66
CA VAL A 243 2.56 3.71 -27.74
C VAL A 243 1.70 4.95 -27.97
N ARG A 244 0.76 4.88 -28.91
CA ARG A 244 -0.20 5.95 -29.22
C ARG A 244 -1.62 5.48 -28.99
N GLY A 245 -2.55 6.42 -28.88
CA GLY A 245 -3.98 6.12 -28.73
C GLY A 245 -4.34 5.31 -27.47
N TYR A 246 -3.50 5.38 -26.43
CA TYR A 246 -3.81 4.80 -25.12
C TYR A 246 -4.90 5.62 -24.41
N GLY A 247 -5.64 4.97 -23.52
CA GLY A 247 -6.52 5.66 -22.59
C GLY A 247 -5.74 6.11 -21.35
N SER A 248 -6.00 7.33 -20.88
CA SER A 248 -5.45 7.84 -19.63
C SER A 248 -6.56 8.35 -18.69
N ALA A 249 -6.41 8.11 -17.39
CA ALA A 249 -7.34 8.57 -16.37
C ALA A 249 -6.65 8.65 -15.00
N ILE A 250 -7.20 9.46 -14.10
CA ILE A 250 -6.79 9.50 -12.69
C ILE A 250 -7.84 8.77 -11.85
N LEU A 251 -7.40 7.87 -10.97
CA LEU A 251 -8.24 7.20 -9.97
C LEU A 251 -7.48 7.08 -8.65
N ASP A 252 -8.08 7.54 -7.55
CA ASP A 252 -7.46 7.55 -6.21
C ASP A 252 -6.05 8.18 -6.19
N ASN A 253 -5.85 9.25 -6.98
CA ASN A 253 -4.56 9.91 -7.20
C ASN A 253 -3.45 8.99 -7.79
N TYR A 254 -3.84 7.93 -8.50
CA TYR A 254 -2.96 7.18 -9.39
C TYR A 254 -3.25 7.57 -10.83
N LEU A 255 -2.20 7.68 -11.65
CA LEU A 255 -2.32 7.90 -13.08
C LEU A 255 -2.32 6.55 -13.80
N PHE A 256 -3.39 6.27 -14.54
CA PHE A 256 -3.48 5.05 -15.34
C PHE A 256 -3.20 5.34 -16.81
N ILE A 257 -2.43 4.45 -17.44
CA ILE A 257 -2.25 4.37 -18.90
C ILE A 257 -2.60 2.96 -19.33
N VAL A 258 -3.54 2.85 -20.26
CA VAL A 258 -4.15 1.57 -20.63
C VAL A 258 -4.24 1.45 -22.14
N GLY A 259 -3.90 0.27 -22.66
CA GLY A 259 -4.04 -0.08 -24.07
C GLY A 259 -3.23 0.81 -25.00
N GLY A 260 -3.76 1.04 -26.20
CA GLY A 260 -3.11 1.78 -27.28
C GLY A 260 -2.54 0.85 -28.35
N TYR A 261 -1.78 1.43 -29.27
CA TYR A 261 -1.13 0.71 -30.35
C TYR A 261 0.34 1.12 -30.46
N ARG A 262 1.19 0.11 -30.68
CA ARG A 262 2.63 0.30 -30.93
C ARG A 262 2.85 0.81 -32.34
N ILE A 263 4.02 1.39 -32.60
CA ILE A 263 4.44 1.81 -33.95
C ILE A 263 4.41 0.67 -34.99
N THR A 264 4.53 -0.58 -34.52
CA THR A 264 4.36 -1.80 -35.32
C THR A 264 2.91 -2.09 -35.72
N SER A 265 1.97 -1.18 -35.45
CA SER A 265 0.52 -1.33 -35.64
C SER A 265 -0.10 -2.47 -34.82
N GLN A 266 0.55 -2.87 -33.73
CA GLN A 266 0.03 -3.87 -32.81
C GLN A 266 -0.74 -3.20 -31.67
N GLU A 267 -2.03 -3.50 -31.55
CA GLU A 267 -2.81 -3.11 -30.37
C GLU A 267 -2.38 -3.90 -29.13
N ILE A 268 -2.45 -3.25 -27.98
CA ILE A 268 -2.11 -3.82 -26.68
C ILE A 268 -3.28 -3.69 -25.71
N SER A 269 -3.28 -4.56 -24.70
CA SER A 269 -4.25 -4.55 -23.60
C SER A 269 -3.59 -4.24 -22.24
N ALA A 270 -2.27 -4.04 -22.23
CA ALA A 270 -1.51 -3.76 -21.02
C ALA A 270 -2.02 -2.49 -20.33
N ALA A 271 -2.05 -2.53 -19.00
CA ALA A 271 -2.47 -1.44 -18.15
C ALA A 271 -1.38 -1.17 -17.12
N HIS A 272 -1.03 0.10 -16.94
CA HIS A 272 -0.03 0.53 -15.98
C HIS A 272 -0.61 1.65 -15.11
N SER A 273 -0.28 1.62 -13.82
CA SER A 273 -0.62 2.65 -12.85
C SER A 273 0.64 3.30 -12.31
N TYR A 274 0.71 4.62 -12.36
CA TYR A 274 1.77 5.42 -11.76
C TYR A 274 1.31 5.93 -10.40
N ASN A 275 2.14 5.68 -9.39
CA ASN A 275 1.96 6.19 -8.04
C ASN A 275 2.84 7.43 -7.82
N PRO A 276 2.27 8.64 -7.73
CA PRO A 276 3.06 9.85 -7.49
C PRO A 276 3.73 9.87 -6.12
N SER A 277 3.23 9.10 -5.14
CA SER A 277 3.81 9.03 -3.79
C SER A 277 5.14 8.28 -3.74
N THR A 278 5.29 7.22 -4.54
CA THR A 278 6.55 6.44 -4.64
C THR A 278 7.35 6.80 -5.89
N ASN A 279 6.76 7.54 -6.83
CA ASN A 279 7.32 7.84 -8.14
C ASN A 279 7.61 6.56 -8.96
N GLU A 280 6.73 5.56 -8.85
CA GLU A 280 6.89 4.26 -9.49
C GLU A 280 5.70 3.89 -10.36
N TRP A 281 5.97 3.10 -11.40
CA TRP A 281 4.97 2.48 -12.24
C TRP A 281 4.80 1.02 -11.83
N LEU A 282 3.55 0.58 -11.74
CA LEU A 282 3.17 -0.81 -11.55
C LEU A 282 2.36 -1.27 -12.76
N GLN A 283 2.66 -2.46 -13.28
CA GLN A 283 1.78 -3.12 -14.25
C GLN A 283 0.61 -3.77 -13.48
N VAL A 284 -0.60 -3.38 -13.83
CA VAL A 284 -1.85 -3.95 -13.28
C VAL A 284 -2.46 -4.95 -14.27
N ALA A 285 -3.55 -5.60 -13.90
CA ALA A 285 -4.23 -6.54 -14.79
C ALA A 285 -4.52 -5.93 -16.16
N SER A 286 -4.21 -6.70 -17.20
CA SER A 286 -4.45 -6.30 -18.58
C SER A 286 -5.93 -6.42 -18.92
N MET A 287 -6.41 -5.58 -19.83
CA MET A 287 -7.77 -5.70 -20.36
C MET A 287 -7.97 -7.05 -21.05
N ASN A 288 -9.22 -7.51 -21.09
CA ASN A 288 -9.61 -8.72 -21.80
C ASN A 288 -9.51 -8.53 -23.32
N GLN A 289 -9.77 -7.30 -23.78
CA GLN A 289 -9.69 -6.95 -25.20
C GLN A 289 -8.66 -5.84 -25.44
N LYS A 290 -7.77 -6.08 -26.41
CA LYS A 290 -6.85 -5.07 -26.94
C LYS A 290 -7.64 -3.95 -27.61
N ARG A 291 -7.22 -2.71 -27.39
CA ARG A 291 -7.93 -1.54 -27.91
C ARG A 291 -7.02 -0.34 -28.06
N SER A 292 -7.30 0.47 -29.05
CA SER A 292 -6.70 1.78 -29.29
C SER A 292 -7.75 2.85 -29.55
N ASN A 293 -7.39 4.12 -29.38
CA ASN A 293 -8.22 5.31 -29.63
C ASN A 293 -9.57 5.28 -28.90
N PHE A 294 -9.57 4.69 -27.70
CA PHE A 294 -10.73 4.57 -26.83
C PHE A 294 -10.74 5.69 -25.77
N LYS A 295 -11.75 5.72 -24.90
CA LYS A 295 -11.80 6.65 -23.77
C LYS A 295 -11.76 5.89 -22.44
N LEU A 296 -10.91 6.35 -21.54
CA LEU A 296 -10.77 5.82 -20.18
C LEU A 296 -11.37 6.84 -19.20
N VAL A 297 -12.34 6.43 -18.39
CA VAL A 297 -13.05 7.33 -17.47
C VAL A 297 -13.11 6.71 -16.09
N ALA A 298 -12.80 7.49 -15.05
CA ALA A 298 -12.90 7.05 -13.66
C ALA A 298 -14.28 7.43 -13.10
N VAL A 299 -15.06 6.46 -12.63
CA VAL A 299 -16.39 6.68 -12.02
C VAL A 299 -16.59 5.72 -10.86
N HIS A 300 -17.11 6.20 -9.74
CA HIS A 300 -17.44 5.39 -8.55
C HIS A 300 -16.30 4.44 -8.13
N SER A 301 -15.07 4.96 -8.07
CA SER A 301 -13.86 4.21 -7.69
C SER A 301 -13.45 3.07 -8.64
N LYS A 302 -13.90 3.11 -9.89
CA LYS A 302 -13.54 2.14 -10.94
C LYS A 302 -13.14 2.87 -12.22
N LEU A 303 -12.41 2.21 -13.10
CA LEU A 303 -12.12 2.72 -14.44
C LEU A 303 -13.01 2.04 -15.47
N TYR A 304 -13.42 2.78 -16.48
CA TYR A 304 -14.19 2.28 -17.61
C TYR A 304 -13.43 2.55 -18.89
N ALA A 305 -13.04 1.48 -19.57
CA ALA A 305 -12.50 1.53 -20.92
C ALA A 305 -13.67 1.41 -21.90
N ILE A 306 -13.99 2.51 -22.56
CA ILE A 306 -15.18 2.68 -23.39
C ILE A 306 -14.74 2.67 -24.85
N GLY A 307 -15.30 1.77 -25.65
CA GLY A 307 -15.12 1.73 -27.11
C GLY A 307 -13.68 1.56 -27.57
N GLY A 308 -13.37 2.15 -28.73
CA GLY A 308 -12.10 2.05 -29.45
C GLY A 308 -12.33 1.91 -30.95
N GLN A 309 -11.28 1.65 -31.72
CA GLN A 309 -11.37 1.49 -33.17
C GLN A 309 -12.32 0.34 -33.56
N ALA A 310 -13.58 0.68 -33.88
CA ALA A 310 -14.67 -0.21 -34.29
C ALA A 310 -15.20 -1.23 -33.25
N VAL A 311 -15.01 -0.98 -31.94
CA VAL A 311 -15.56 -1.84 -30.88
C VAL A 311 -16.59 -1.08 -30.05
N SER A 312 -17.71 -1.73 -29.71
CA SER A 312 -18.73 -1.19 -28.81
C SER A 312 -18.56 -1.67 -27.36
N ASN A 313 -17.71 -2.67 -27.12
CA ASN A 313 -17.52 -3.25 -25.80
C ASN A 313 -16.98 -2.22 -24.81
N VAL A 314 -17.50 -2.31 -23.58
CA VAL A 314 -17.02 -1.52 -22.44
C VAL A 314 -16.48 -2.49 -21.40
N GLU A 315 -15.31 -2.21 -20.87
CA GLU A 315 -14.72 -2.97 -19.76
C GLU A 315 -14.57 -2.07 -18.53
N CYS A 316 -14.76 -2.66 -17.36
CA CYS A 316 -14.64 -1.99 -16.08
C CYS A 316 -13.50 -2.62 -15.27
N TYR A 317 -12.52 -1.81 -14.88
CA TYR A 317 -11.46 -2.18 -13.96
C TYR A 317 -11.88 -1.95 -12.52
N ASN A 318 -11.75 -2.99 -11.69
CA ASN A 318 -11.93 -2.89 -10.25
C ASN A 318 -10.57 -2.98 -9.54
N PRO A 319 -10.06 -1.88 -8.95
CA PRO A 319 -8.81 -1.90 -8.21
C PRO A 319 -8.81 -2.83 -6.99
N GLU A 320 -9.98 -3.22 -6.45
CA GLU A 320 -10.06 -4.16 -5.32
C GLU A 320 -9.77 -5.60 -5.72
N GLN A 321 -9.99 -5.93 -7.00
CA GLN A 321 -9.84 -7.28 -7.53
C GLN A 321 -8.66 -7.39 -8.48
N ASP A 322 -8.01 -6.26 -8.79
CA ASP A 322 -7.06 -6.13 -9.90
C ASP A 322 -7.56 -6.88 -11.14
N ALA A 323 -8.76 -6.52 -11.61
CA ALA A 323 -9.42 -7.26 -12.68
C ALA A 323 -10.29 -6.37 -13.56
N TRP A 324 -10.28 -6.67 -14.87
CA TRP A 324 -11.18 -6.09 -15.85
C TRP A 324 -12.35 -7.04 -16.12
N ASN A 325 -13.55 -6.49 -16.14
CA ASN A 325 -14.76 -7.25 -16.48
C ASN A 325 -15.54 -6.52 -17.59
N PHE A 326 -16.14 -7.27 -18.52
CA PHE A 326 -17.06 -6.70 -19.49
C PHE A 326 -18.32 -6.17 -18.79
N VAL A 327 -18.76 -4.99 -19.18
CA VAL A 327 -20.03 -4.38 -18.75
C VAL A 327 -20.91 -4.09 -19.96
N ALA A 328 -22.03 -3.39 -19.77
CA ALA A 328 -22.95 -3.09 -20.87
C ALA A 328 -22.22 -2.37 -22.03
N PRO A 329 -22.26 -2.93 -23.26
CA PRO A 329 -21.60 -2.32 -24.40
C PRO A 329 -22.36 -1.05 -24.85
N LEU A 330 -21.67 -0.18 -25.59
CA LEU A 330 -22.30 0.93 -26.29
C LEU A 330 -23.37 0.40 -27.28
N PRO A 331 -24.47 1.12 -27.49
CA PRO A 331 -25.49 0.73 -28.47
C PRO A 331 -24.94 0.57 -29.90
N ASN A 332 -23.91 1.36 -30.25
CA ASN A 332 -23.23 1.30 -31.53
C ASN A 332 -21.71 1.46 -31.35
N PRO A 333 -20.89 0.85 -32.22
CA PRO A 333 -19.45 1.11 -32.22
C PRO A 333 -19.17 2.55 -32.67
N LEU A 334 -18.41 3.29 -31.86
CA LEU A 334 -18.06 4.69 -32.10
C LEU A 334 -16.54 4.86 -32.20
N ALA A 335 -16.10 5.67 -33.15
CA ALA A 335 -14.73 6.16 -33.26
C ALA A 335 -14.68 7.70 -33.10
N GLU A 336 -13.54 8.23 -32.66
CA GLU A 336 -13.30 9.68 -32.46
C GLU A 336 -14.38 10.38 -31.60
N PHE A 337 -14.90 9.69 -30.59
CA PHE A 337 -15.84 10.25 -29.63
C PHE A 337 -15.13 10.78 -28.37
N SER A 338 -15.85 11.59 -27.60
CA SER A 338 -15.45 12.07 -26.29
C SER A 338 -16.28 11.40 -25.19
N ALA A 339 -15.68 11.17 -24.03
CA ALA A 339 -16.39 10.67 -22.87
C ALA A 339 -15.94 11.40 -21.60
N CYS A 340 -16.87 11.64 -20.68
CA CYS A 340 -16.58 12.26 -19.39
C CYS A 340 -17.47 11.71 -18.27
N GLU A 341 -17.02 11.88 -17.04
CA GLU A 341 -17.82 11.66 -15.84
C GLU A 341 -18.50 12.98 -15.42
N CYS A 342 -19.76 12.91 -15.04
CA CYS A 342 -20.43 14.01 -14.36
C CYS A 342 -21.54 13.48 -13.43
N LYS A 343 -21.49 13.87 -12.14
CA LYS A 343 -22.47 13.48 -11.12
C LYS A 343 -22.68 11.96 -11.02
N GLY A 344 -21.59 11.19 -11.09
CA GLY A 344 -21.59 9.72 -11.01
C GLY A 344 -22.02 9.01 -12.29
N LYS A 345 -22.23 9.74 -13.39
CA LYS A 345 -22.65 9.16 -14.67
C LYS A 345 -21.59 9.35 -15.74
N ILE A 346 -21.50 8.38 -16.64
CA ILE A 346 -20.65 8.46 -17.84
C ILE A 346 -21.48 9.04 -18.97
N TYR A 347 -20.95 10.06 -19.63
CA TYR A 347 -21.53 10.67 -20.82
C TYR A 347 -20.61 10.41 -22.01
N VAL A 348 -21.15 9.88 -23.10
CA VAL A 348 -20.46 9.67 -24.37
C VAL A 348 -21.08 10.59 -25.41
N ILE A 349 -20.25 11.40 -26.04
CA ILE A 349 -20.68 12.50 -26.91
C ILE A 349 -19.88 12.45 -28.22
N GLY A 350 -20.59 12.58 -29.34
CA GLY A 350 -19.97 12.67 -30.66
C GLY A 350 -19.52 11.33 -31.23
N GLY A 351 -18.58 11.41 -32.16
CA GLY A 351 -18.01 10.27 -32.87
C GLY A 351 -18.78 9.89 -34.16
N TYR A 352 -18.20 8.95 -34.90
CA TYR A 352 -18.79 8.40 -36.11
C TYR A 352 -18.86 6.88 -36.04
N THR A 353 -19.90 6.35 -36.68
CA THR A 353 -20.07 4.91 -36.88
C THR A 353 -19.45 4.50 -38.22
N THR A 354 -19.16 3.21 -38.40
CA THR A 354 -18.66 2.65 -39.67
C THR A 354 -19.62 2.83 -40.85
N ARG A 355 -20.87 3.27 -40.62
CA ARG A 355 -21.88 3.58 -41.64
C ARG A 355 -21.86 5.04 -42.12
N GLY A 356 -20.89 5.84 -41.70
CA GLY A 356 -20.72 7.24 -42.17
C GLY A 356 -21.66 8.26 -41.52
N ASN A 357 -22.53 7.84 -40.59
CA ASN A 357 -23.39 8.74 -39.84
C ASN A 357 -22.61 9.35 -38.66
N CYS A 358 -22.55 10.67 -38.62
CA CYS A 358 -22.00 11.46 -37.52
C CYS A 358 -23.06 11.57 -36.42
N TRP A 359 -22.74 11.14 -35.20
CA TRP A 359 -23.58 11.34 -34.03
C TRP A 359 -23.41 12.77 -33.53
N ARG A 360 -24.07 13.75 -34.17
CA ARG A 360 -23.90 15.17 -33.81
C ARG A 360 -24.63 15.58 -32.52
N ASP A 361 -25.68 14.85 -32.11
CA ASP A 361 -26.65 15.40 -31.14
C ASP A 361 -27.09 14.43 -30.02
N THR A 362 -26.45 13.26 -29.84
CA THR A 362 -26.92 12.29 -28.84
C THR A 362 -25.89 12.06 -27.74
N VAL A 363 -26.38 12.19 -26.51
CA VAL A 363 -25.62 12.02 -25.29
C VAL A 363 -26.00 10.66 -24.73
N ALA A 364 -25.22 9.63 -25.03
CA ALA A 364 -25.44 8.35 -24.40
C ALA A 364 -24.95 8.44 -22.95
N HIS A 365 -25.85 8.24 -21.99
CA HIS A 365 -25.52 8.30 -20.57
C HIS A 365 -25.87 7.00 -19.85
N ALA A 366 -24.99 6.58 -18.94
CA ALA A 366 -25.25 5.43 -18.07
C ALA A 366 -25.49 5.93 -16.64
N CYS A 367 -26.74 5.81 -16.15
CA CYS A 367 -27.11 6.09 -14.75
C CYS A 367 -26.50 5.08 -13.77
N ASN A 368 -26.21 3.89 -14.28
CA ASN A 368 -25.54 2.76 -13.67
C ASN A 368 -24.87 2.04 -14.85
N PRO A 369 -23.60 1.60 -14.79
CA PRO A 369 -22.88 0.92 -15.90
C PRO A 369 -23.57 -0.32 -16.51
N ALA A 370 -24.78 -0.67 -16.08
CA ALA A 370 -25.62 -1.73 -16.61
C ALA A 370 -26.53 -1.31 -17.78
N LEU A 371 -26.82 -0.02 -18.00
CA LEU A 371 -27.74 0.43 -19.06
C LEU A 371 -27.27 1.78 -19.66
N TRP A 372 -27.26 1.85 -21.00
CA TRP A 372 -27.02 3.09 -21.76
C TRP A 372 -28.35 3.67 -22.24
N GLU A 373 -28.58 4.95 -21.98
CA GLU A 373 -29.76 5.70 -22.43
C GLU A 373 -29.30 6.79 -23.42
N ALA A 374 -30.00 6.93 -24.55
CA ALA A 374 -29.69 7.83 -25.65
C ALA A 374 -30.34 9.21 -25.50
#